data_AF-T0Q8Y5-F1
#
_entry.id   AF-T0Q8Y5-F1
#
_cell.length_a   1.000
_cell.length_b   1.000
_cell.length_c   1.000
_cell.angle_alpha   90.00
_cell.angle_beta   90.00
_cell.angle_gamma   90.00
#
_symmetry.space_group_name_H-M   'P 1'
#
loop_
_entity.id
_entity.type
_entity.pdbx_description
1 polymer ?
#
loop_
_entity_poly.entity_id
_entity_poly.type
_entity_poly.pdbx_seq_one_letter_code
_entity_poly.pdbx_strand_id
1 'polypeptide(L)'
;MASYDGVAVSPSKKQALLGDAAPLRIVVVSGKGLVALGSDGLTSNCMCEATLILRGGKTTTTKTKVAKMTRNPLWHCPVALDAHAVADIESLQIAVRHVSGFTSKEMGVAVIPSDFFLGEQNAEQWFDLAPTSTMMRQTSFREDRPYGQVCVSLSSTTAPRSQGNSSVLSASSSVPAAASSDASVVRKHDPVAELVAVRNCHQSLPQPGETWYVIAASWVEAWLTFVAKKSNDAPGEVANQSLLDPTTGRLRATVHLKTDARLIDPQSWALYRRWYGGGPVIAVQVPTDVRSVGRWMAKLDLPSVAVVHAP
;
A
#
# COMPACT_ATOMS: atom_id res chain seq x y z
N MET A 1 -2.94 -49.03 51.35
CA MET A 1 -2.16 -48.94 50.09
C MET A 1 -3.10 -49.29 48.96
N ALA A 2 -3.40 -48.45 47.97
CA ALA A 2 -2.72 -47.26 47.47
C ALA A 2 -3.73 -46.14 47.13
N SER A 3 -3.35 -44.91 47.45
CA SER A 3 -3.97 -43.68 46.98
C SER A 3 -3.65 -43.53 45.50
N TYR A 4 -4.66 -43.36 44.65
CA TYR A 4 -4.46 -42.92 43.27
C TYR A 4 -4.17 -41.42 43.30
N ASP A 5 -2.88 -41.09 43.39
CA ASP A 5 -2.41 -39.72 43.25
C ASP A 5 -2.76 -39.19 41.86
N GLY A 6 -3.39 -38.02 41.86
CA GLY A 6 -3.82 -37.30 40.67
C GLY A 6 -2.63 -36.99 39.76
N VAL A 7 -2.68 -37.53 38.55
CA VAL A 7 -1.80 -37.08 37.47
C VAL A 7 -2.23 -35.67 37.12
N ALA A 8 -1.52 -34.67 37.66
CA ALA A 8 -1.63 -33.30 37.24
C ALA A 8 -1.17 -33.22 35.77
N VAL A 9 -2.13 -33.20 34.85
CA VAL A 9 -1.87 -32.96 33.43
C VAL A 9 -1.41 -31.51 33.31
N SER A 10 -0.12 -31.30 33.06
CA SER A 10 0.43 -29.98 32.77
C SER A 10 -0.35 -29.37 31.60
N PRO A 11 -0.94 -28.17 31.75
CA PRO A 11 -1.70 -27.55 30.68
C PRO A 11 -0.82 -27.34 29.45
N SER A 12 -1.35 -27.62 28.27
CA SER A 12 -0.63 -27.34 27.02
C SER A 12 -0.26 -25.86 26.93
N LYS A 13 0.78 -25.51 26.16
CA LYS A 13 1.18 -24.10 25.93
C LYS A 13 0.01 -23.20 25.49
N LYS A 14 -0.99 -23.78 24.79
CA LYS A 14 -2.25 -23.10 24.41
C LYS A 14 -3.19 -22.87 25.60
N GLN A 15 -3.27 -23.81 26.54
CA GLN A 15 -4.06 -23.66 27.77
C GLN A 15 -3.41 -22.71 28.78
N ALA A 16 -2.08 -22.63 28.86
CA ALA A 16 -1.38 -21.68 29.71
C ALA A 16 -1.59 -20.21 29.27
N LEU A 17 -1.61 -19.95 27.94
CA LEU A 17 -1.88 -18.61 27.37
C LEU A 17 -3.30 -18.09 27.60
N LEU A 18 -4.25 -18.98 27.90
CA LEU A 18 -5.64 -18.64 28.17
C LEU A 18 -5.88 -18.21 29.62
N GLY A 19 -5.03 -18.65 30.57
CA GLY A 19 -5.22 -18.45 32.01
C GLY A 19 -4.34 -17.37 32.65
N ASP A 20 -3.10 -17.19 32.18
CA ASP A 20 -2.16 -16.24 32.78
C ASP A 20 -2.08 -14.93 32.00
N ALA A 21 -2.07 -13.80 32.72
CA ALA A 21 -1.83 -12.49 32.14
C ALA A 21 -0.39 -12.40 31.61
N ALA A 22 -0.25 -12.44 30.28
CA ALA A 22 1.04 -12.32 29.60
C ALA A 22 1.13 -10.97 28.87
N PRO A 23 2.32 -10.37 28.75
CA PRO A 23 2.51 -9.19 27.93
C PRO A 23 2.37 -9.57 26.45
N LEU A 24 1.18 -9.33 25.90
CA LEU A 24 0.92 -9.47 24.47
C LEU A 24 1.50 -8.25 23.75
N ARG A 25 2.13 -8.46 22.60
CA ARG A 25 2.63 -7.36 21.77
C ARG A 25 2.15 -7.59 20.35
N ILE A 26 1.50 -6.58 19.80
CA ILE A 26 1.04 -6.59 18.42
C ILE A 26 1.77 -5.52 17.67
N VAL A 27 2.01 -5.76 16.39
CA VAL A 27 2.52 -4.76 15.46
C VAL A 27 1.52 -4.62 14.31
N VAL A 28 1.06 -3.40 14.08
CA VAL A 28 0.39 -3.05 12.82
C VAL A 28 1.49 -2.80 11.80
N VAL A 29 1.67 -3.76 10.89
CA VAL A 29 2.82 -3.81 9.98
C VAL A 29 2.60 -2.88 8.81
N SER A 30 1.58 -3.15 8.00
CA SER A 30 1.36 -2.49 6.72
C SER A 30 -0.11 -2.54 6.29
N GLY A 31 -0.46 -1.79 5.25
CA GLY A 31 -1.73 -1.90 4.55
C GLY A 31 -1.48 -2.12 3.06
N LYS A 32 -2.46 -2.67 2.36
CA LYS A 32 -2.39 -2.81 0.89
C LYS A 32 -3.74 -2.58 0.23
N GLY A 33 -3.71 -2.01 -0.98
CA GLY A 33 -4.89 -1.80 -1.81
C GLY A 33 -5.92 -0.82 -1.23
N LEU A 34 -5.55 -0.02 -0.23
CA LEU A 34 -6.47 0.83 0.53
C LEU A 34 -7.22 1.84 -0.35
N VAL A 35 -8.43 2.25 0.04
CA VAL A 35 -9.22 3.22 -0.75
C VAL A 35 -8.49 4.57 -0.92
N ALA A 36 -8.52 5.11 -2.14
CA ALA A 36 -8.01 6.44 -2.44
C ALA A 36 -9.03 7.51 -2.07
N LEU A 37 -8.74 8.28 -1.01
CA LEU A 37 -9.57 9.37 -0.50
C LEU A 37 -8.86 10.74 -0.55
N GLY A 38 -7.60 10.76 -1.01
CA GLY A 38 -6.85 11.98 -1.27
C GLY A 38 -7.51 12.85 -2.33
N SER A 39 -7.18 14.14 -2.29
CA SER A 39 -7.66 15.11 -3.30
C SER A 39 -7.18 14.78 -4.71
N ASP A 40 -6.07 14.04 -4.82
CA ASP A 40 -5.55 13.50 -6.08
C ASP A 40 -6.44 12.37 -6.64
N GLY A 41 -7.30 11.77 -5.82
CA GLY A 41 -8.09 10.60 -6.17
C GLY A 41 -7.25 9.34 -6.44
N LEU A 42 -5.96 9.36 -6.10
CA LEU A 42 -4.98 8.30 -6.36
C LEU A 42 -4.45 7.68 -5.07
N THR A 43 -4.30 8.50 -4.03
CA THR A 43 -3.63 8.09 -2.81
C THR A 43 -4.46 8.41 -1.58
N SER A 44 -3.94 8.01 -0.42
CA SER A 44 -4.49 8.41 0.86
C SER A 44 -3.35 8.75 1.83
N ASN A 45 -3.62 9.66 2.75
CA ASN A 45 -2.77 9.88 3.91
C ASN A 45 -3.22 8.92 5.01
N CYS A 46 -2.68 7.71 5.01
CA CYS A 46 -3.18 6.59 5.76
C CYS A 46 -2.67 6.60 7.21
N MET A 47 -3.59 6.54 8.17
CA MET A 47 -3.34 6.30 9.59
C MET A 47 -4.14 5.08 10.03
N CYS A 48 -3.55 4.24 10.88
CA CYS A 48 -4.24 3.16 11.55
C CYS A 48 -4.50 3.52 13.01
N GLU A 49 -5.65 3.09 13.50
CA GLU A 49 -6.06 3.17 14.89
C GLU A 49 -6.40 1.76 15.36
N ALA A 50 -5.53 1.21 16.20
CA ALA A 50 -5.70 -0.11 16.80
C ALA A 50 -6.37 0.06 18.17
N THR A 51 -7.55 -0.51 18.34
CA THR A 51 -8.33 -0.45 19.59
C THR A 51 -8.51 -1.86 20.14
N LEU A 52 -7.91 -2.11 21.30
CA LEU A 52 -8.15 -3.30 22.10
C LEU A 52 -9.40 -3.07 22.96
N ILE A 53 -10.33 -4.02 22.92
CA ILE A 53 -11.53 -4.04 23.75
C ILE A 53 -11.45 -5.26 24.65
N LEU A 54 -11.49 -5.02 25.96
CA LEU A 54 -11.47 -6.07 26.98
C LEU A 54 -12.88 -6.36 27.49
N ARG A 55 -13.10 -7.62 27.90
CA ARG A 55 -14.30 -8.06 28.60
C ARG A 55 -14.44 -7.25 29.90
N GLY A 56 -15.47 -6.43 29.97
CA GLY A 56 -15.62 -5.40 31.02
C GLY A 56 -15.59 -3.96 30.49
N GLY A 57 -15.40 -3.78 29.18
CA GLY A 57 -15.57 -2.49 28.49
C GLY A 57 -14.36 -1.56 28.58
N LYS A 58 -13.26 -1.98 29.20
CA LYS A 58 -12.00 -1.21 29.16
C LYS A 58 -11.42 -1.26 27.75
N THR A 59 -11.10 -0.09 27.21
CA THR A 59 -10.53 0.05 25.86
C THR A 59 -9.18 0.74 25.90
N THR A 60 -8.22 0.25 25.12
CA THR A 60 -6.93 0.90 24.90
C THR A 60 -6.72 1.12 23.40
N THR A 61 -6.34 2.34 23.02
CA THR A 61 -6.18 2.72 21.62
C THR A 61 -4.77 3.22 21.32
N THR A 62 -4.18 2.70 20.24
CA THR A 62 -2.89 3.16 19.70
C THR A 62 -3.06 3.65 18.27
N LYS A 63 -2.44 4.78 17.93
CA LYS A 63 -2.49 5.36 16.58
C LYS A 63 -1.11 5.32 15.92
N THR A 64 -1.08 4.98 14.64
CA THR A 64 0.15 5.00 13.85
C THR A 64 0.49 6.41 13.38
N LYS A 65 1.74 6.61 12.94
CA LYS A 65 2.09 7.80 12.17
C LYS A 65 1.34 7.79 10.82
N VAL A 66 1.06 8.98 10.30
CA VAL A 66 0.42 9.13 8.99
C VAL A 66 1.41 8.77 7.88
N ALA A 67 1.09 7.72 7.12
CA ALA A 67 1.76 7.38 5.88
C ALA A 67 1.12 8.18 4.74
N LYS A 68 1.82 9.22 4.28
CA LYS A 68 1.30 10.17 3.29
C LYS A 68 1.29 9.60 1.88
N MET A 69 0.32 10.02 1.09
CA MET A 69 0.27 9.81 -0.36
C MET A 69 0.53 8.35 -0.79
N THR A 70 -0.11 7.38 -0.14
CA THR A 70 0.03 5.96 -0.49
C THR A 70 -1.28 5.21 -0.29
N ARG A 71 -1.45 4.09 -1.01
CA ARG A 71 -2.49 3.07 -0.76
C ARG A 71 -1.92 1.79 -0.15
N ASN A 72 -0.60 1.73 -0.01
CA ASN A 72 0.16 0.58 0.51
C ASN A 72 1.13 1.06 1.61
N PRO A 73 0.61 1.58 2.73
CA PRO A 73 1.44 2.16 3.78
C PRO A 73 2.24 1.09 4.54
N LEU A 74 3.45 1.46 4.97
CA LEU A 74 4.26 0.71 5.92
C LEU A 74 4.28 1.50 7.24
N TRP A 75 3.75 0.90 8.31
CA TRP A 75 3.68 1.56 9.61
C TRP A 75 4.67 0.97 10.62
N HIS A 76 4.79 -0.37 10.65
CA HIS A 76 5.55 -1.10 11.67
C HIS A 76 5.33 -0.53 13.08
N CYS A 77 4.07 -0.29 13.44
CA CYS A 77 3.70 0.39 14.67
C CYS A 77 3.38 -0.64 15.76
N PRO A 78 4.15 -0.69 16.86
CA PRO A 78 3.78 -1.49 18.01
C PRO A 78 2.47 -0.96 18.62
N VAL A 79 1.58 -1.87 18.97
CA VAL A 79 0.37 -1.62 19.74
C VAL A 79 0.68 -1.97 21.18
N ALA A 80 0.55 -1.00 22.07
CA ALA A 80 0.70 -1.23 23.50
C ALA A 80 -0.54 -1.99 23.99
N LEU A 81 -0.37 -3.28 24.24
CA LEU A 81 -1.31 -4.07 25.02
C LEU A 81 -0.65 -4.18 26.40
N ASP A 82 -1.30 -3.65 27.43
CA ASP A 82 -0.85 -3.92 28.80
C ASP A 82 -0.91 -5.45 29.05
N ALA A 83 -0.34 -5.92 30.15
CA ALA A 83 -0.41 -7.34 30.49
C ALA A 83 -1.87 -7.76 30.71
N HIS A 84 -2.41 -8.56 29.78
CA HIS A 84 -3.79 -9.04 29.78
C HIS A 84 -3.82 -10.52 29.43
N ALA A 85 -4.70 -11.29 30.06
CA ALA A 85 -4.94 -12.66 29.64
C ALA A 85 -5.68 -12.62 28.29
N VAL A 86 -5.37 -13.56 27.39
CA VAL A 86 -6.06 -13.66 26.09
C VAL A 86 -7.57 -13.85 26.28
N ALA A 87 -7.98 -14.53 27.35
CA ALA A 87 -9.38 -14.74 27.69
C ALA A 87 -10.15 -13.44 28.04
N ASP A 88 -9.44 -12.39 28.45
CA ASP A 88 -10.03 -11.08 28.75
C ASP A 88 -10.20 -10.23 27.50
N ILE A 89 -9.65 -10.63 26.36
CA ILE A 89 -9.77 -9.88 25.10
C ILE A 89 -11.12 -10.21 24.48
N GLU A 90 -11.95 -9.18 24.33
CA GLU A 90 -13.22 -9.29 23.61
C GLU A 90 -12.99 -9.13 22.11
N SER A 91 -12.27 -8.08 21.70
CA SER A 91 -11.87 -7.90 20.32
C SER A 91 -10.67 -6.97 20.18
N LEU A 92 -9.97 -7.09 19.04
CA LEU A 92 -9.02 -6.10 18.58
C LEU A 92 -9.50 -5.58 17.23
N GLN A 93 -9.69 -4.26 17.14
CA GLN A 93 -10.15 -3.61 15.92
C GLN A 93 -9.05 -2.73 15.36
N ILE A 94 -8.81 -2.83 14.06
CA ILE A 94 -7.87 -1.99 13.32
C ILE A 94 -8.68 -1.12 12.35
N ALA A 95 -8.89 0.14 12.72
CA ALA A 95 -9.56 1.11 11.86
C ALA A 95 -8.53 1.88 11.02
N VAL A 96 -8.76 1.95 9.71
CA VAL A 96 -7.89 2.69 8.78
C VAL A 96 -8.59 3.99 8.40
N ARG A 97 -7.84 5.10 8.44
CA ARG A 97 -8.35 6.45 8.20
C ARG A 97 -7.47 7.20 7.20
N HIS A 98 -8.10 8.00 6.34
CA HIS A 98 -7.46 9.04 5.56
C HIS A 98 -7.42 10.33 6.38
N VAL A 99 -6.25 10.95 6.53
CA VAL A 99 -6.06 12.20 7.27
C VAL A 99 -5.86 13.38 6.32
N SER A 100 -6.68 14.41 6.44
CA SER A 100 -6.55 15.65 5.67
C SER A 100 -6.69 16.86 6.60
N GLY A 101 -5.55 17.50 6.92
CA GLY A 101 -5.48 18.58 7.89
C GLY A 101 -6.00 18.15 9.26
N PHE A 102 -7.04 18.83 9.74
CA PHE A 102 -7.71 18.54 11.02
C PHE A 102 -8.87 17.53 10.90
N THR A 103 -9.10 16.98 9.71
CA THR A 103 -10.21 16.04 9.45
C THR A 103 -9.69 14.64 9.15
N SER A 104 -10.50 13.63 9.47
CA SER A 104 -10.24 12.25 9.07
C SER A 104 -11.47 11.61 8.44
N LYS A 105 -11.25 10.73 7.46
CA LYS A 105 -12.29 9.94 6.81
C LYS A 105 -11.98 8.46 6.98
N GLU A 106 -12.99 7.66 7.30
CA GLU A 106 -12.82 6.22 7.48
C GLU A 106 -12.62 5.52 6.13
N MET A 107 -11.71 4.56 6.10
CA MET A 107 -11.36 3.76 4.93
C MET A 107 -11.75 2.29 5.10
N GLY A 108 -12.05 1.88 6.33
CA GLY A 108 -12.54 0.55 6.68
C GLY A 108 -12.03 0.13 8.06
N VAL A 109 -12.53 -1.00 8.54
CA VAL A 109 -12.13 -1.61 9.81
C VAL A 109 -11.90 -3.11 9.62
N ALA A 110 -10.83 -3.64 10.20
CA ALA A 110 -10.62 -5.07 10.34
C ALA A 110 -10.85 -5.46 11.80
N VAL A 111 -11.58 -6.56 12.02
CA VAL A 111 -11.71 -7.19 13.35
C VAL A 111 -10.77 -8.38 13.39
N ILE A 112 -9.81 -8.34 14.30
CA ILE A 112 -8.81 -9.40 14.47
C ILE A 112 -9.42 -10.47 15.39
N PRO A 113 -9.53 -11.73 14.92
CA PRO A 113 -10.15 -12.80 15.68
C PRO A 113 -9.26 -13.21 16.86
N SER A 114 -9.86 -13.74 17.93
CA SER A 114 -9.15 -14.06 19.18
C SER A 114 -8.11 -15.18 19.03
N ASP A 115 -8.29 -16.07 18.06
CA ASP A 115 -7.34 -17.15 17.74
C ASP A 115 -6.03 -16.61 17.14
N PHE A 116 -6.02 -15.39 16.60
CA PHE A 116 -4.81 -14.70 16.19
C PHE A 116 -3.76 -14.65 17.32
N PHE A 117 -4.20 -14.38 18.56
CA PHE A 117 -3.32 -14.28 19.73
C PHE A 117 -2.70 -15.62 20.14
N LEU A 118 -3.25 -16.73 19.64
CA LEU A 118 -2.74 -18.09 19.85
C LEU A 118 -1.84 -18.57 18.69
N GLY A 119 -1.67 -17.71 17.68
CA GLY A 119 -0.89 -18.00 16.48
C GLY A 119 0.63 -17.93 16.69
N GLU A 120 1.36 -18.11 15.58
CA GLU A 120 2.82 -18.03 15.58
C GLU A 120 3.31 -16.59 15.79
N GLN A 121 4.33 -16.43 16.63
CA GLN A 121 4.99 -15.14 16.82
C GLN A 121 5.74 -14.73 15.57
N ASN A 122 5.73 -13.43 15.28
CA ASN A 122 6.31 -12.76 14.12
C ASN A 122 5.72 -13.21 12.77
N ALA A 123 4.67 -14.04 12.76
CA ALA A 123 3.93 -14.35 11.55
C ALA A 123 3.05 -13.15 11.16
N GLU A 124 3.20 -12.69 9.93
CA GLU A 124 2.38 -11.63 9.33
C GLU A 124 1.07 -12.22 8.79
N GLN A 125 -0.06 -11.69 9.25
CA GLN A 125 -1.38 -12.10 8.79
C GLN A 125 -2.15 -10.90 8.20
N TRP A 126 -2.83 -11.15 7.10
CA TRP A 126 -3.63 -10.15 6.38
C TRP A 126 -5.10 -10.28 6.72
N PHE A 127 -5.73 -9.15 7.00
CA PHE A 127 -7.16 -9.05 7.31
C PHE A 127 -7.84 -8.06 6.36
N ASP A 128 -8.97 -8.47 5.79
CA ASP A 128 -9.80 -7.61 4.97
C ASP A 128 -10.42 -6.48 5.76
N LEU A 129 -10.43 -5.29 5.16
CA LEU A 129 -11.17 -4.17 5.71
C LEU A 129 -12.65 -4.28 5.29
N ALA A 130 -13.52 -4.29 6.29
CA ALA A 130 -14.95 -4.13 6.10
C ALA A 130 -15.33 -2.63 6.10
N PRO A 131 -16.38 -2.24 5.36
CA PRO A 131 -16.89 -0.88 5.44
C PRO A 131 -17.48 -0.59 6.82
N THR A 132 -17.26 0.63 7.33
CA THR A 132 -17.89 1.06 8.58
C THR A 132 -19.30 1.57 8.34
N SER A 133 -20.13 1.62 9.39
CA SER A 133 -21.47 2.20 9.29
C SER A 133 -21.45 3.66 8.81
N THR A 134 -20.41 4.42 9.16
CA THR A 134 -20.21 5.79 8.69
C THR A 134 -19.95 5.84 7.19
N MET A 135 -19.14 4.92 6.68
CA MET A 135 -18.87 4.82 5.24
C MET A 135 -20.13 4.46 4.46
N MET A 136 -20.93 3.50 4.96
CA MET A 136 -22.17 3.06 4.31
C MET A 136 -23.22 4.18 4.17
N ARG A 137 -23.17 5.20 5.03
CA ARG A 137 -24.06 6.38 4.95
C ARG A 137 -23.62 7.43 3.92
N GLN A 138 -22.43 7.30 3.34
CA GLN A 138 -21.91 8.26 2.37
C GLN A 138 -22.45 7.98 0.96
N THR A 139 -22.78 9.03 0.21
CA THR A 139 -23.24 8.91 -1.19
C THR A 139 -22.20 8.32 -2.13
N SER A 140 -20.92 8.37 -1.77
CA SER A 140 -19.80 7.77 -2.51
C SER A 140 -19.54 6.30 -2.15
N PHE A 141 -20.34 5.70 -1.26
CA PHE A 141 -20.19 4.30 -0.86
C PHE A 141 -20.42 3.36 -2.04
N ARG A 142 -19.64 2.28 -2.10
CA ARG A 142 -19.66 1.27 -3.17
C ARG A 142 -19.46 -0.10 -2.53
N GLU A 143 -20.54 -0.88 -2.43
CA GLU A 143 -20.50 -2.20 -1.79
C GLU A 143 -19.65 -3.20 -2.57
N ASP A 144 -19.56 -3.02 -3.89
CA ASP A 144 -18.84 -3.86 -4.83
C ASP A 144 -17.32 -3.65 -4.84
N ARG A 145 -16.80 -2.65 -4.10
CA ARG A 145 -15.38 -2.28 -4.14
C ARG A 145 -14.60 -2.86 -2.96
N PRO A 146 -13.43 -3.47 -3.18
CA PRO A 146 -12.54 -3.86 -2.09
C PRO A 146 -11.97 -2.61 -1.37
N TYR A 147 -11.97 -2.65 -0.04
CA TYR A 147 -11.50 -1.55 0.82
C TYR A 147 -10.00 -1.63 1.14
N GLY A 148 -9.36 -2.74 0.75
CA GLY A 148 -7.97 -3.06 1.05
C GLY A 148 -7.84 -3.99 2.25
N GLN A 149 -6.60 -4.30 2.60
CA GLN A 149 -6.27 -5.20 3.71
C GLN A 149 -5.25 -4.55 4.63
N VAL A 150 -5.24 -4.97 5.89
CA VAL A 150 -4.22 -4.61 6.88
C VAL A 150 -3.43 -5.83 7.32
N CYS A 151 -2.12 -5.67 7.49
CA CYS A 151 -1.21 -6.69 7.97
C CYS A 151 -0.90 -6.46 9.44
N VAL A 152 -1.05 -7.51 10.24
CA VAL A 152 -0.81 -7.52 11.68
C VAL A 152 0.07 -8.71 12.04
N SER A 153 0.97 -8.54 13.00
CA SER A 153 1.77 -9.63 13.55
C SER A 153 1.85 -9.57 15.07
N LEU A 154 2.02 -10.74 15.69
CA LEU A 154 2.40 -10.86 17.10
C LEU A 154 3.91 -10.62 17.22
N SER A 155 4.35 -9.78 18.13
CA SER A 155 5.78 -9.58 18.39
C SER A 155 6.25 -10.44 19.56
N SER A 156 7.41 -11.08 19.41
CA SER A 156 8.07 -11.79 20.51
C SER A 156 8.51 -10.83 21.62
N THR A 157 8.34 -11.24 22.88
CA THR A 157 8.72 -10.46 24.08
C THR A 157 10.24 -10.32 24.24
N THR A 158 11.05 -11.03 23.43
CA THR A 158 12.50 -10.98 23.47
C THR A 158 13.03 -9.77 22.71
N ALA A 159 13.66 -8.83 23.42
CA ALA A 159 14.30 -7.66 22.82
C ALA A 159 15.31 -8.07 21.72
N PRO A 160 15.32 -7.41 20.55
CA PRO A 160 16.30 -7.70 19.52
C PRO A 160 17.67 -7.16 19.96
N ARG A 161 18.65 -8.06 20.12
CA ARG A 161 20.07 -7.70 20.17
C ARG A 161 20.45 -7.14 18.80
N SER A 162 20.96 -5.91 18.79
CA SER A 162 21.60 -5.30 17.63
C SER A 162 22.82 -6.14 17.22
N GLN A 163 22.78 -6.74 16.04
CA GLN A 163 24.00 -7.13 15.33
C GLN A 163 24.15 -6.24 14.11
N GLY A 164 25.16 -5.38 14.19
CA GLY A 164 25.71 -4.67 13.06
C GLY A 164 26.74 -5.50 12.31
N ASN A 165 27.23 -4.84 11.26
CA ASN A 165 28.42 -5.08 10.45
C ASN A 165 28.30 -5.92 9.18
N SER A 166 28.31 -5.16 8.08
CA SER A 166 29.41 -5.11 7.09
C SER A 166 29.85 -6.39 6.39
N SER A 167 29.71 -6.40 5.06
CA SER A 167 30.72 -7.02 4.17
C SER A 167 30.63 -6.38 2.77
N VAL A 168 31.56 -5.48 2.44
CA VAL A 168 32.74 -5.63 1.56
C VAL A 168 32.42 -5.85 0.07
N LEU A 169 32.86 -4.87 -0.71
CA LEU A 169 32.91 -4.81 -2.17
C LEU A 169 33.98 -5.76 -2.72
N SER A 170 33.70 -6.44 -3.83
CA SER A 170 34.75 -6.86 -4.77
C SER A 170 34.26 -6.67 -6.19
N ALA A 171 34.96 -5.77 -6.87
CA ALA A 171 34.85 -5.51 -8.30
C ALA A 171 35.84 -6.41 -9.05
N SER A 172 35.41 -6.93 -10.19
CA SER A 172 36.32 -7.37 -11.24
C SER A 172 35.67 -7.12 -12.59
N SER A 173 36.32 -6.24 -13.33
CA SER A 173 35.99 -5.75 -14.66
C SER A 173 36.74 -6.55 -15.72
N SER A 174 36.04 -6.97 -16.78
CA SER A 174 36.66 -7.28 -18.08
C SER A 174 35.63 -7.18 -19.22
N VAL A 175 36.02 -6.42 -20.24
CA VAL A 175 35.42 -6.27 -21.59
C VAL A 175 36.65 -6.27 -22.54
N PRO A 176 36.59 -6.51 -23.87
CA PRO A 176 35.42 -6.48 -24.76
C PRO A 176 35.38 -7.53 -25.91
N ALA A 177 34.29 -7.58 -26.69
CA ALA A 177 34.29 -7.51 -28.16
C ALA A 177 32.87 -7.72 -28.73
N ALA A 178 32.62 -7.06 -29.87
CA ALA A 178 31.32 -6.76 -30.45
C ALA A 178 30.70 -7.87 -31.32
N ALA A 179 29.36 -7.98 -31.27
CA ALA A 179 28.51 -8.29 -32.41
C ALA A 179 27.07 -7.83 -32.11
N SER A 180 26.53 -7.02 -33.01
CA SER A 180 25.19 -6.43 -32.96
C SER A 180 24.09 -7.45 -33.21
N SER A 181 23.10 -7.52 -32.32
CA SER A 181 21.67 -7.72 -32.59
C SER A 181 20.90 -7.61 -31.26
N ASP A 182 20.15 -6.52 -31.12
CA ASP A 182 19.09 -6.21 -30.14
C ASP A 182 19.14 -6.95 -28.79
N ALA A 183 20.08 -6.54 -27.92
CA ALA A 183 20.13 -6.99 -26.54
C ALA A 183 19.29 -6.04 -25.67
N SER A 184 18.16 -6.53 -25.17
CA SER A 184 17.49 -5.95 -24.02
C SER A 184 18.51 -5.88 -22.88
N VAL A 185 19.11 -4.70 -22.67
CA VAL A 185 19.95 -4.45 -21.51
C VAL A 185 19.07 -4.75 -20.30
N VAL A 186 19.35 -5.84 -19.59
CA VAL A 186 18.67 -6.17 -18.35
C VAL A 186 19.05 -5.07 -17.37
N ARG A 187 18.24 -4.00 -17.35
CA ARG A 187 18.41 -2.89 -16.43
C ARG A 187 18.13 -3.45 -15.04
N LYS A 188 19.15 -3.43 -14.18
CA LYS A 188 18.99 -3.83 -12.79
C LYS A 188 18.15 -2.78 -12.09
N HIS A 189 16.87 -3.09 -11.87
CA HIS A 189 15.94 -2.22 -11.15
C HIS A 189 16.20 -2.29 -9.65
N ASP A 190 16.23 -1.13 -8.99
CA ASP A 190 16.31 -1.01 -7.54
C ASP A 190 14.97 -0.48 -7.01
N PRO A 191 14.11 -1.36 -6.45
CA PRO A 191 12.77 -0.99 -6.03
C PRO A 191 12.75 0.14 -4.99
N VAL A 192 13.76 0.20 -4.12
CA VAL A 192 13.84 1.19 -3.06
C VAL A 192 14.30 2.53 -3.62
N ALA A 193 15.37 2.54 -4.42
CA ALA A 193 15.89 3.76 -5.03
C ALA A 193 14.88 4.40 -5.99
N GLU A 194 14.18 3.58 -6.78
CA GLU A 194 13.15 4.07 -7.71
C GLU A 194 11.96 4.69 -6.97
N LEU A 195 11.46 4.03 -5.93
CA LEU A 195 10.37 4.56 -5.11
C LEU A 195 10.76 5.90 -4.48
N VAL A 196 11.99 6.00 -3.94
CA VAL A 196 12.50 7.26 -3.36
C VAL A 196 12.59 8.36 -4.42
N ALA A 197 13.12 8.04 -5.61
CA ALA A 197 13.25 9.01 -6.68
C ALA A 197 11.88 9.53 -7.17
N VAL A 198 10.91 8.66 -7.41
CA VAL A 198 9.54 9.07 -7.79
C VAL A 198 8.90 9.88 -6.67
N ARG A 199 9.00 9.43 -5.41
CA ARG A 199 8.45 10.17 -4.27
C ARG A 199 9.01 11.58 -4.14
N ASN A 200 10.29 11.77 -4.44
CA ASN A 200 10.96 13.06 -4.30
C ASN A 200 10.57 14.07 -5.38
N CYS A 201 10.13 13.61 -6.55
CA CYS A 201 9.69 14.48 -7.65
C CYS A 201 8.18 14.52 -7.84
N HIS A 202 7.43 13.65 -7.15
CA HIS A 202 6.01 13.51 -7.36
C HIS A 202 5.24 14.80 -7.06
N GLN A 203 4.47 15.25 -8.04
CA GLN A 203 3.51 16.33 -7.89
C GLN A 203 2.09 15.74 -7.84
N SER A 204 1.36 16.07 -6.76
CA SER A 204 0.03 15.49 -6.51
C SER A 204 -1.10 16.10 -7.33
N LEU A 205 -0.96 17.36 -7.77
CA LEU A 205 -1.97 18.08 -8.54
C LEU A 205 -1.32 18.93 -9.64
N PRO A 206 -1.91 18.96 -10.85
CA PRO A 206 -1.42 19.83 -11.91
C PRO A 206 -1.58 21.31 -11.57
N GLN A 207 -0.74 22.15 -12.17
CA GLN A 207 -1.00 23.58 -12.29
C GLN A 207 -1.64 23.92 -13.63
N PRO A 208 -2.43 25.00 -13.72
CA PRO A 208 -2.94 25.51 -14.99
C PRO A 208 -1.81 25.74 -15.99
N GLY A 209 -1.96 25.24 -17.22
CA GLY A 209 -0.95 25.36 -18.28
C GLY A 209 0.17 24.32 -18.25
N GLU A 210 0.20 23.42 -17.28
CA GLU A 210 1.16 22.29 -17.30
C GLU A 210 0.73 21.18 -18.26
N THR A 211 1.71 20.44 -18.76
CA THR A 211 1.48 19.18 -19.48
C THR A 211 1.65 18.02 -18.52
N TRP A 212 0.69 17.11 -18.46
CA TRP A 212 0.75 15.88 -17.65
C TRP A 212 0.69 14.66 -18.56
N TYR A 213 1.12 13.51 -18.04
CA TYR A 213 1.22 12.29 -18.84
C TYR A 213 0.24 11.22 -18.38
N VAL A 214 -0.31 10.48 -19.34
CA VAL A 214 -1.20 9.36 -19.09
C VAL A 214 -0.38 8.08 -19.09
N ILE A 215 -0.61 7.25 -18.08
CA ILE A 215 0.02 5.94 -17.94
C ILE A 215 -1.02 4.86 -17.66
N ALA A 216 -0.81 3.66 -18.20
CA ALA A 216 -1.66 2.50 -17.95
C ALA A 216 -1.69 2.15 -16.45
N ALA A 217 -2.90 2.03 -15.91
CA ALA A 217 -3.10 1.76 -14.49
C ALA A 217 -2.53 0.39 -14.08
N SER A 218 -2.70 -0.62 -14.92
CA SER A 218 -2.16 -1.97 -14.72
C SER A 218 -0.65 -1.97 -14.57
N TRP A 219 0.06 -1.16 -15.37
CA TRP A 219 1.51 -1.02 -15.29
C TRP A 219 1.93 -0.36 -13.97
N VAL A 220 1.26 0.71 -13.57
CA VAL A 220 1.54 1.39 -12.29
C VAL A 220 1.28 0.44 -11.11
N GLU A 221 0.24 -0.37 -11.16
CA GLU A 221 -0.07 -1.36 -10.12
C GLU A 221 0.98 -2.47 -10.04
N ALA A 222 1.50 -2.93 -11.19
CA ALA A 222 2.63 -3.84 -11.24
C ALA A 222 3.90 -3.19 -10.67
N TRP A 223 4.21 -1.94 -11.02
CA TRP A 223 5.34 -1.19 -10.46
C TRP A 223 5.22 -1.00 -8.94
N LEU A 224 4.04 -0.63 -8.45
CA LEU A 224 3.77 -0.50 -7.01
C LEU A 224 3.95 -1.84 -6.29
N THR A 225 3.56 -2.95 -6.91
CA THR A 225 3.77 -4.30 -6.37
C THR A 225 5.25 -4.64 -6.30
N PHE A 226 6.00 -4.34 -7.35
CA PHE A 226 7.45 -4.51 -7.43
C PHE A 226 8.16 -3.75 -6.30
N VAL A 227 7.88 -2.45 -6.13
CA VAL A 227 8.53 -1.64 -5.09
C VAL A 227 8.08 -2.02 -3.67
N ALA A 228 6.83 -2.46 -3.48
CA ALA A 228 6.33 -2.89 -2.18
C ALA A 228 6.92 -4.23 -1.73
N LYS A 229 7.00 -5.22 -2.63
CA LYS A 229 7.58 -6.53 -2.34
C LYS A 229 9.10 -6.54 -2.31
N LYS A 230 9.75 -5.49 -2.85
CA LYS A 230 11.19 -5.47 -3.13
C LYS A 230 11.62 -6.69 -3.94
N SER A 231 10.75 -7.12 -4.86
CA SER A 231 10.96 -8.28 -5.71
C SER A 231 11.93 -7.96 -6.85
N ASN A 232 12.42 -8.99 -7.54
CA ASN A 232 13.14 -8.81 -8.80
C ASN A 232 12.19 -8.74 -10.02
N ASP A 233 10.88 -8.93 -9.79
CA ASP A 233 9.85 -8.92 -10.83
C ASP A 233 9.43 -7.49 -11.17
N ALA A 234 10.28 -6.79 -11.92
CA ALA A 234 9.98 -5.45 -12.41
C ALA A 234 8.83 -5.48 -13.44
N PRO A 235 8.00 -4.43 -13.54
CA PRO A 235 6.77 -4.41 -14.38
C PRO A 235 7.00 -4.47 -15.90
N GLY A 236 8.25 -4.53 -16.36
CA GLY A 236 8.60 -4.42 -17.78
C GLY A 236 8.37 -3.02 -18.34
N GLU A 237 8.40 -2.91 -19.67
CA GLU A 237 8.22 -1.63 -20.36
C GLU A 237 6.84 -1.01 -20.11
N VAL A 238 6.75 0.32 -20.17
CA VAL A 238 5.47 1.02 -19.99
C VAL A 238 4.50 0.67 -21.11
N ALA A 239 3.46 -0.10 -20.78
CA ALA A 239 2.52 -0.69 -21.74
C ALA A 239 1.31 0.23 -22.04
N ASN A 240 1.57 1.48 -22.43
CA ASN A 240 0.52 2.45 -22.77
C ASN A 240 -0.27 2.06 -24.04
N GLN A 241 0.26 1.17 -24.87
CA GLN A 241 -0.44 0.62 -26.03
C GLN A 241 -1.81 0.01 -25.66
N SER A 242 -1.95 -0.53 -24.44
CA SER A 242 -3.21 -1.07 -23.93
C SER A 242 -4.33 -0.03 -23.78
N LEU A 243 -4.00 1.27 -23.76
CA LEU A 243 -4.97 2.36 -23.68
C LEU A 243 -5.47 2.79 -25.06
N LEU A 244 -4.80 2.36 -26.12
CA LEU A 244 -5.09 2.78 -27.48
C LEU A 244 -6.04 1.81 -28.19
N ASP A 245 -6.80 2.37 -29.10
CA ASP A 245 -7.54 1.62 -30.10
C ASP A 245 -6.53 1.08 -31.13
N PRO A 246 -6.45 -0.24 -31.34
CA PRO A 246 -5.47 -0.85 -32.23
C PRO A 246 -5.58 -0.40 -33.69
N THR A 247 -6.77 0.03 -34.12
CA THR A 247 -7.06 0.41 -35.50
C THR A 247 -6.78 1.89 -35.74
N THR A 248 -7.14 2.76 -34.79
CA THR A 248 -7.02 4.22 -34.96
C THR A 248 -5.76 4.81 -34.34
N GLY A 249 -5.08 4.08 -33.44
CA GLY A 249 -3.93 4.57 -32.68
C GLY A 249 -4.28 5.69 -31.68
N ARG A 250 -5.56 6.01 -31.52
CA ARG A 250 -6.07 7.01 -30.57
C ARG A 250 -6.44 6.35 -29.26
N LEU A 251 -6.59 7.14 -28.20
CA LEU A 251 -7.09 6.64 -26.92
C LEU A 251 -8.49 6.04 -27.10
N ARG A 252 -8.74 4.84 -26.53
CA ARG A 252 -10.08 4.24 -26.62
C ARG A 252 -11.10 5.10 -25.88
N ALA A 253 -12.29 5.25 -26.47
CA ALA A 253 -13.39 6.01 -25.87
C ALA A 253 -13.83 5.47 -24.50
N THR A 254 -13.55 4.20 -24.22
CA THR A 254 -13.89 3.52 -22.95
C THR A 254 -12.81 3.63 -21.88
N VAL A 255 -11.73 4.39 -22.09
CA VAL A 255 -10.66 4.54 -21.09
C VAL A 255 -11.11 5.49 -19.99
N HIS A 256 -11.17 4.97 -18.76
CA HIS A 256 -11.52 5.75 -17.58
C HIS A 256 -10.28 6.06 -16.74
N LEU A 257 -10.15 7.33 -16.33
CA LEU A 257 -9.23 7.69 -15.26
C LEU A 257 -9.57 6.92 -13.98
N LYS A 258 -8.55 6.55 -13.20
CA LYS A 258 -8.63 5.75 -11.95
C LYS A 258 -8.94 4.27 -12.13
N THR A 259 -9.53 3.84 -13.24
CA THR A 259 -9.69 2.41 -13.55
C THR A 259 -8.57 1.99 -14.49
N ASP A 260 -8.61 2.45 -15.74
CA ASP A 260 -7.73 1.98 -16.81
C ASP A 260 -6.45 2.80 -16.93
N ALA A 261 -6.54 4.10 -16.61
CA ALA A 261 -5.45 5.04 -16.75
C ALA A 261 -5.19 5.87 -15.49
N ARG A 262 -3.99 6.42 -15.39
CA ARG A 262 -3.57 7.37 -14.35
C ARG A 262 -2.93 8.59 -15.02
N LEU A 263 -3.10 9.75 -14.39
CA LEU A 263 -2.37 10.96 -14.72
C LEU A 263 -1.17 11.09 -13.78
N ILE A 264 -0.01 11.36 -14.34
CA ILE A 264 1.24 11.52 -13.60
C ILE A 264 1.97 12.78 -14.06
N ASP A 265 2.75 13.35 -13.15
CA ASP A 265 3.52 14.55 -13.39
C ASP A 265 4.69 14.31 -14.37
N PRO A 266 5.21 15.36 -15.01
CA PRO A 266 6.31 15.26 -15.97
C PRO A 266 7.58 14.60 -15.44
N GLN A 267 7.93 14.83 -14.18
CA GLN A 267 9.17 14.32 -13.61
C GLN A 267 9.07 12.82 -13.36
N SER A 268 7.95 12.38 -12.78
CA SER A 268 7.64 10.95 -12.60
C SER A 268 7.61 10.23 -13.94
N TRP A 269 6.97 10.80 -14.97
CA TRP A 269 6.96 10.22 -16.31
C TRP A 269 8.37 10.11 -16.92
N ALA A 270 9.19 11.15 -16.79
CA ALA A 270 10.56 11.13 -17.30
C ALA A 270 11.40 10.04 -16.61
N LEU A 271 11.21 9.81 -15.30
CA LEU A 271 11.85 8.72 -14.59
C LEU A 271 11.39 7.35 -15.11
N TYR A 272 10.08 7.12 -15.23
CA TYR A 272 9.56 5.86 -15.74
C TYR A 272 10.03 5.56 -17.16
N ARG A 273 9.95 6.53 -18.07
CA ARG A 273 10.45 6.36 -19.43
C ARG A 273 11.96 6.09 -19.44
N ARG A 274 12.74 6.79 -18.60
CA ARG A 274 14.19 6.58 -18.52
C ARG A 274 14.54 5.18 -18.00
N TRP A 275 13.83 4.67 -17.00
CA TRP A 275 14.12 3.36 -16.40
C TRP A 275 13.55 2.20 -17.20
N TYR A 276 12.30 2.30 -17.63
CA TYR A 276 11.53 1.21 -18.22
C TYR A 276 11.33 1.33 -19.73
N GLY A 277 11.54 2.50 -20.32
CA GLY A 277 11.22 2.71 -21.74
C GLY A 277 9.73 2.53 -22.01
N GLY A 278 9.41 1.92 -23.15
CA GLY A 278 8.05 1.69 -23.59
C GLY A 278 7.34 2.93 -24.13
N GLY A 279 6.01 2.84 -24.21
CA GLY A 279 5.18 3.87 -24.83
C GLY A 279 3.83 3.34 -25.32
N PRO A 280 3.11 4.15 -26.12
CA PRO A 280 3.47 5.50 -26.58
C PRO A 280 3.29 6.58 -25.51
N VAL A 281 3.79 7.78 -25.83
CA VAL A 281 3.64 8.96 -24.96
C VAL A 281 2.26 9.52 -25.15
N ILE A 282 1.50 9.64 -24.06
CA ILE A 282 0.16 10.22 -24.09
C ILE A 282 0.18 11.42 -23.15
N ALA A 283 0.00 12.62 -23.70
CA ALA A 283 0.09 13.87 -22.98
C ALA A 283 -1.28 14.55 -22.87
N VAL A 284 -1.52 15.27 -21.78
CA VAL A 284 -2.73 16.07 -21.54
C VAL A 284 -2.30 17.45 -21.11
N GLN A 285 -2.79 18.48 -21.81
CA GLN A 285 -2.56 19.86 -21.44
C GLN A 285 -3.63 20.32 -20.43
N VAL A 286 -3.19 20.85 -19.29
CA VAL A 286 -4.09 21.45 -18.31
C VAL A 286 -4.52 22.83 -18.82
N PRO A 287 -5.82 23.13 -18.92
CA PRO A 287 -6.29 24.45 -19.35
C PRO A 287 -5.74 25.57 -18.47
N THR A 288 -5.32 26.67 -19.08
CA THR A 288 -4.76 27.84 -18.36
C THR A 288 -5.82 28.64 -17.61
N ASP A 289 -7.09 28.54 -18.01
CA ASP A 289 -8.24 29.26 -17.48
C ASP A 289 -9.01 28.48 -16.39
N VAL A 290 -8.48 27.33 -15.96
CA VAL A 290 -9.17 26.47 -15.00
C VAL A 290 -9.17 27.07 -13.59
N ARG A 291 -10.37 27.40 -13.08
CA ARG A 291 -10.54 27.94 -11.72
C ARG A 291 -10.22 26.94 -10.61
N SER A 292 -10.34 25.64 -10.90
CA SER A 292 -10.05 24.55 -9.97
C SER A 292 -9.63 23.30 -10.71
N VAL A 293 -8.33 22.98 -10.67
CA VAL A 293 -7.74 21.83 -11.34
C VAL A 293 -8.36 20.52 -10.85
N GLY A 294 -8.59 20.36 -9.54
CA GLY A 294 -9.21 19.15 -8.99
C GLY A 294 -10.63 18.90 -9.54
N ARG A 295 -11.43 19.96 -9.72
CA ARG A 295 -12.77 19.83 -10.33
C ARG A 295 -12.69 19.49 -11.82
N TRP A 296 -11.71 20.04 -12.53
CA TRP A 296 -11.46 19.71 -13.93
C TRP A 296 -11.04 18.24 -14.09
N MET A 297 -10.08 17.77 -13.30
CA MET A 297 -9.66 16.36 -13.29
C MET A 297 -10.83 15.40 -13.03
N ALA A 298 -11.75 15.77 -12.12
CA ALA A 298 -12.92 14.96 -11.81
C ALA A 298 -13.92 14.84 -12.97
N LYS A 299 -13.90 15.77 -13.93
CA LYS A 299 -14.77 15.79 -15.12
C LYS A 299 -13.99 15.56 -16.41
N LEU A 300 -12.72 15.17 -16.31
CA LEU A 300 -11.82 15.10 -17.44
C LEU A 300 -12.22 13.95 -18.36
N ASP A 301 -12.62 14.30 -19.58
CA ASP A 301 -12.88 13.34 -20.65
C ASP A 301 -11.58 13.06 -21.41
N LEU A 302 -10.85 12.04 -20.95
CA LEU A 302 -9.48 11.78 -21.39
C LEU A 302 -9.32 11.61 -22.92
N PRO A 303 -10.19 10.86 -23.64
CA PRO A 303 -10.07 10.70 -25.08
C PRO A 303 -10.18 12.01 -25.88
N SER A 304 -10.89 13.01 -25.37
CA SER A 304 -11.07 14.30 -26.07
C SER A 304 -9.88 15.25 -25.90
N VAL A 305 -9.11 15.11 -24.82
CA VAL A 305 -8.02 16.04 -24.47
C VAL A 305 -6.62 15.47 -24.64
N ALA A 306 -6.50 14.14 -24.68
CA ALA A 306 -5.21 13.47 -24.72
C ALA A 306 -4.62 13.49 -26.13
N VAL A 307 -3.34 13.84 -26.22
CA VAL A 307 -2.55 13.80 -27.45
C VAL A 307 -1.61 12.60 -27.36
N VAL A 308 -1.76 11.67 -28.30
CA VAL A 308 -0.85 10.54 -28.45
C VAL A 308 0.29 10.99 -29.35
N HIS A 309 1.52 10.92 -28.86
CA HIS A 309 2.70 11.12 -29.66
C HIS A 309 3.19 9.77 -30.16
N ALA A 310 3.51 9.71 -31.46
CA ALA A 310 4.18 8.56 -32.04
C ALA A 310 5.52 8.31 -31.31
N PRO A 311 5.95 7.04 -31.19
CA PRO A 311 7.21 6.68 -30.55
C PRO A 311 8.43 7.34 -31.21
#